data_AF-A0A6N7WAF8-F1
#
_entry.id   AF-A0A6N7WAF8-F1
#
_cell.length_a   1.000
_cell.length_b   1.000
_cell.length_c   1.000
_cell.angle_alpha   90.00
_cell.angle_beta   90.00
_cell.angle_gamma   90.00
#
_symmetry.space_group_name_H-M   'P 1'
#
loop_
_entity.id
_entity.type
_entity.pdbx_description
1 polymer ?
#
loop_
_entity_poly.entity_id
_entity_poly.type
_entity_poly.pdbx_seq_one_letter_code
_entity_poly.pdbx_strand_id
1 'polypeptide(L)' 'MELEGLRPSVGTIGDAYDNAQAESVMGLFKNEAVRKDSPFRVGPLKTVADVEDLTLEWATWYNQDRLTSDAASAPVRS' A
#
# COMPACT_ATOMS: atom_id res chain seq x y z
N MET A 1 11.06 -30.68 21.28
CA MET A 1 12.07 -29.81 20.64
C MET A 1 12.54 -30.63 19.45
N GLU A 2 12.09 -30.42 18.22
CA GLU A 2 12.28 -29.28 17.28
C GLU A 2 12.29 -30.01 15.90
N LEU A 3 11.69 -29.61 14.78
CA LEU A 3 11.05 -28.41 14.26
C LEU A 3 9.96 -28.92 13.29
N GLU A 4 8.69 -28.71 13.61
CA GLU A 4 7.57 -29.03 12.74
C GLU A 4 7.25 -27.83 11.86
N GLY A 5 7.40 -27.96 10.54
CA GLY A 5 6.64 -27.15 9.59
C GLY A 5 7.27 -25.88 9.01
N LEU A 6 8.49 -25.49 9.36
CA LEU A 6 9.18 -24.38 8.67
C LEU A 6 9.80 -24.86 7.35
N ARG A 7 8.97 -24.99 6.31
CA ARG A 7 9.45 -25.05 4.92
C ARG A 7 10.02 -23.67 4.58
N PRO A 8 11.32 -23.53 4.28
CA PRO A 8 11.84 -22.28 3.75
C PRO A 8 11.12 -22.03 2.42
N SER A 9 10.50 -20.86 2.25
CA SER A 9 9.99 -20.41 0.96
C SER A 9 11.19 -20.16 0.05
N VAL A 10 11.71 -21.21 -0.58
CA VAL A 10 12.56 -21.08 -1.75
C VAL A 10 11.61 -20.74 -2.90
N GLY A 11 11.72 -19.49 -3.35
CA GLY A 11 10.88 -18.78 -4.32
C GLY A 11 10.26 -19.67 -5.40
N THR A 12 8.98 -19.93 -5.23
CA THR A 12 8.12 -20.41 -6.30
C THR A 12 7.55 -19.19 -7.02
N ILE A 13 7.32 -19.27 -8.32
CA ILE A 13 6.88 -18.17 -9.19
C ILE A 13 5.70 -17.35 -8.61
N GLY A 14 4.87 -17.96 -7.76
CA GLY A 14 3.82 -17.27 -6.99
C GLY A 14 4.36 -16.25 -5.98
N ASP A 15 5.40 -16.57 -5.21
CA ASP A 15 6.08 -15.63 -4.31
C ASP A 15 6.76 -14.49 -5.08
N ALA A 16 7.36 -14.81 -6.24
CA ALA A 16 7.93 -13.78 -7.12
C ALA A 16 6.86 -12.88 -7.74
N TYR A 17 5.69 -13.42 -8.07
CA TYR A 17 4.56 -12.65 -8.61
C TYR A 17 3.90 -11.78 -7.53
N ASP A 18 3.66 -12.35 -6.35
CA ASP A 18 3.13 -11.64 -5.19
C ASP A 18 4.11 -10.56 -4.74
N ASN A 19 5.42 -10.83 -4.76
CA ASN A 19 6.46 -9.85 -4.51
C ASN A 19 6.49 -8.75 -5.59
N ALA A 20 6.39 -9.10 -6.88
CA ALA A 20 6.35 -8.09 -7.95
C ALA A 20 5.10 -7.19 -7.85
N GLN A 21 3.95 -7.76 -7.47
CA GLN A 21 2.74 -7.00 -7.22
C GLN A 21 2.90 -6.09 -5.99
N ALA A 22 3.42 -6.62 -4.89
CA ALA A 22 3.71 -5.84 -3.68
C ALA A 22 4.72 -4.72 -3.96
N GLU A 23 5.80 -5.00 -4.69
CA GLU A 23 6.80 -4.02 -5.12
C GLU A 23 6.19 -2.92 -5.99
N SER A 24 5.25 -3.26 -6.87
CA SER A 24 4.53 -2.29 -7.71
C SER A 24 3.65 -1.37 -6.87
N VAL A 25 2.88 -1.93 -5.92
CA VAL A 25 2.05 -1.16 -4.98
C VAL A 25 2.93 -0.27 -4.10
N MET A 26 4.06 -0.78 -3.62
CA MET A 26 5.04 0.00 -2.84
C MET A 26 5.70 1.10 -3.66
N GLY A 27 5.96 0.88 -4.95
CA GLY A 27 6.44 1.89 -5.88
C GLY A 27 5.43 3.03 -6.07
N LEU A 28 4.16 2.67 -6.26
CA LEU A 28 3.06 3.64 -6.34
C LEU A 28 2.91 4.44 -5.05
N PHE A 29 2.89 3.77 -3.89
CA PHE A 29 2.84 4.42 -2.59
C PHE A 29 3.94 5.47 -2.40
N LYS A 30 5.20 5.12 -2.74
CA LYS A 30 6.32 6.06 -2.62
C LYS A 30 6.17 7.27 -3.55
N ASN A 31 5.64 7.06 -4.75
CA ASN A 31 5.47 8.12 -5.75
C ASN A 31 4.28 9.04 -5.45
N GLU A 32 3.18 8.49 -4.96
CA GLU A 32 1.92 9.22 -4.78
C GLU A 32 1.75 9.76 -3.36
N ALA A 33 2.13 8.97 -2.35
CA ALA A 33 1.92 9.32 -0.95
C ALA A 33 3.17 9.99 -0.33
N VAL A 34 4.36 9.40 -0.49
CA VAL A 34 5.56 9.83 0.26
C VAL A 34 6.27 11.04 -0.37
N ARG A 35 6.06 11.28 -1.67
CA ARG A 35 6.67 12.38 -2.43
C ARG A 35 6.41 13.73 -1.74
N LYS A 36 7.35 14.68 -1.87
CA LYS A 36 7.34 15.94 -1.09
C LYS A 36 6.12 16.83 -1.37
N ASP A 37 5.62 16.80 -2.60
CA ASP A 37 4.46 17.52 -3.13
C ASP A 37 3.16 16.68 -3.09
N SER A 38 3.19 15.54 -2.41
CA SER A 38 2.02 14.68 -2.26
C SER A 38 0.89 15.41 -1.50
N PRO A 39 -0.37 15.27 -1.95
CA PRO A 39 -1.52 15.79 -1.21
C PRO A 39 -1.75 15.08 0.13
N PHE A 40 -1.23 13.85 0.28
CA PHE A 40 -1.29 13.06 1.53
C PHE A 40 -0.20 13.48 2.52
N ARG A 41 0.74 14.35 2.12
CA ARG A 41 1.86 14.77 2.95
C ARG A 41 1.58 16.16 3.54
N VAL A 42 1.10 16.17 4.79
CA VAL A 42 0.78 17.40 5.54
C VAL A 42 2.03 18.11 6.08
N GLY A 43 3.20 17.46 6.03
CA GLY A 43 4.47 18.04 6.48
C GLY A 43 5.67 17.09 6.39
N PRO A 44 6.79 17.40 7.06
CA PRO A 44 7.91 16.47 7.13
C PRO A 44 7.53 15.22 7.94
N LEU A 45 7.75 14.02 7.39
CA LEU A 45 7.62 12.74 8.10
C LEU A 45 8.79 12.62 9.10
N LYS A 46 8.53 12.88 10.37
CA LYS A 46 9.55 12.86 11.45
C LYS A 46 9.30 11.76 12.47
N THR A 47 8.05 11.32 12.59
CA THR A 47 7.59 10.34 13.56
C THR A 47 6.91 9.17 12.86
N VAL A 48 6.74 8.06 13.59
CA VAL A 48 5.98 6.90 13.09
C VAL A 48 4.52 7.29 12.83
N ALA A 49 3.92 8.10 13.71
CA ALA A 49 2.56 8.59 13.54
C ALA A 49 2.37 9.36 12.22
N ASP A 50 3.32 10.20 11.82
CA ASP A 50 3.24 10.93 10.54
C ASP A 50 3.16 9.96 9.34
N VAL A 51 3.83 8.81 9.44
CA VAL A 51 3.84 7.78 8.40
C VAL A 51 2.56 6.95 8.45
N GLU A 52 2.06 6.64 9.66
CA GLU A 52 0.81 5.90 9.85
C GLU A 52 -0.38 6.68 9.29
N ASP A 53 -0.52 7.97 9.63
CA ASP A 53 -1.60 8.82 9.13
C ASP A 53 -1.56 8.93 7.60
N LEU A 54 -0.39 9.22 7.03
CA LEU A 54 -0.18 9.28 5.59
C LEU A 54 -0.53 7.97 4.89
N THR A 55 -0.16 6.83 5.51
CA THR A 55 -0.45 5.51 4.95
C THR A 55 -1.94 5.19 5.01
N LEU A 56 -2.61 5.53 6.11
CA LEU A 56 -4.04 5.32 6.27
C LEU A 56 -4.85 6.14 5.27
N GLU A 57 -4.52 7.43 5.09
CA GLU A 57 -5.20 8.29 4.13
C GLU A 57 -5.01 7.81 2.69
N TRP A 58 -3.77 7.49 2.31
CA TRP A 58 -3.50 6.98 0.95
C TRP A 58 -4.17 5.63 0.70
N ALA A 59 -4.11 4.69 1.66
CA ALA A 59 -4.73 3.37 1.51
C ALA A 59 -6.26 3.46 1.44
N THR A 60 -6.85 4.37 2.22
CA THR A 60 -8.30 4.63 2.16
C THR A 60 -8.69 5.13 0.77
N TRP A 61 -8.02 6.16 0.25
CA TRP A 61 -8.25 6.69 -1.09
C TRP A 61 -7.99 5.64 -2.19
N TYR A 62 -6.89 4.90 -2.11
CA TYR A 62 -6.54 3.88 -3.10
C TYR A 62 -7.64 2.81 -3.20
N ASN A 63 -8.19 2.37 -2.07
CA ASN A 63 -9.24 1.35 -2.03
C ASN A 63 -10.62 1.92 -2.40
N GLN A 64 -10.97 3.12 -1.93
CA GLN A 64 -12.31 3.67 -2.05
C GLN A 64 -12.53 4.55 -3.28
N ASP A 65 -11.56 5.36 -3.68
CA ASP A 65 -11.72 6.27 -4.80
C ASP A 65 -11.08 5.73 -6.07
N ARG A 66 -9.99 4.96 -5.97
CA ARG A 66 -9.28 4.43 -7.14
C ARG A 66 -9.74 3.03 -7.55
N LEU A 67 -9.80 2.07 -6.62
CA LEU A 67 -10.24 0.71 -6.96
C LEU A 67 -11.76 0.60 -7.12
N THR A 68 -12.54 1.36 -6.33
CA THR A 68 -14.01 1.33 -6.45
C THR A 68 -14.49 2.04 -7.72
N SER A 69 -13.79 3.08 -8.20
CA SER A 69 -14.13 3.72 -9.48
C SER A 69 -13.89 2.82 -10.70
N ASP A 70 -12.91 1.92 -10.63
CA ASP A 70 -12.72 0.84 -11.63
C ASP A 70 -13.71 -0.33 -11.45
N ALA A 71 -14.29 -0.53 -10.25
CA ALA A 71 -15.14 -1.68 -9.94
C ALA A 71 -16.66 -1.43 -9.96
N ALA A 72 -17.16 -0.21 -9.68
CA ALA A 72 -18.59 0.09 -9.73
C ALA A 72 -18.91 1.60 -9.63
N SER A 73 -19.87 2.04 -10.44
CA SER A 73 -20.60 3.30 -10.31
C SER A 73 -21.34 3.48 -8.96
N ALA A 74 -21.16 4.67 -8.34
CA ALA A 74 -22.01 5.43 -7.38
C ALA A 74 -21.84 5.23 -5.84
N PRO A 75 -22.11 6.26 -4.97
CA PRO A 75 -22.19 7.72 -5.17
C PRO A 75 -21.19 8.54 -4.29
N VAL A 76 -20.75 9.70 -4.81
CA VAL A 76 -20.12 10.78 -4.04
C VAL A 76 -21.16 11.38 -3.10
N ARG A 77 -20.85 11.47 -1.81
CA ARG A 77 -21.68 12.17 -0.83
C ARG A 77 -21.29 13.66 -0.84
N SER A 78 -22.30 14.49 -1.07
CA SER A 78 -22.32 15.96 -0.99
C SER A 78 -21.81 16.51 0.33
#